data_AF-A0A8B7DLU2-F1
#
_entry.id   AF-A0A8B7DLU2-F1
#
_cell.length_a   1.000
_cell.length_b   1.000
_cell.length_c   1.000
_cell.angle_alpha   90.00
_cell.angle_beta   90.00
_cell.angle_gamma   90.00
#
_symmetry.space_group_name_H-M   'P 1'
#
loop_
_entity.id
_entity.type
_entity.pdbx_description
1 polymer ?
#
loop_
_entity_poly.entity_id
_entity_poly.type
_entity_poly.pdbx_seq_one_letter_code
_entity_poly.pdbx_strand_id
1 'polypeptide(L)'
;MGPSSNPSNFPRDQKERKFPIYIFLEEQRNGEKVKRDWLVWSKAMASLFCFPCSLFGSPNLTRPGVQSSLLSWNGGSNQKLIKNENGNFLGALELIARHNKTLQDHMHLIAKHQEEEKRMQAHYLSWKSQNEFIKECGKLVVREVIREIKKSIYFTIITDSTPDSSHSEQITFVFRFLHFNDNQLWEVKERFLKLEELEKKKRSDITKLILNVLEENELDIKNCRGQG
;
A
#
# COMPACT_ATOMS: atom_id res chain seq x y z
N MET A 1 17.09 -10.98 -2.31
CA MET A 1 16.56 -11.57 -1.11
C MET A 1 15.59 -10.55 -0.55
N GLY A 2 14.30 -10.84 -0.76
CA GLY A 2 13.33 -10.54 0.29
C GLY A 2 13.94 -11.09 1.58
N PRO A 3 13.68 -10.46 2.72
CA PRO A 3 14.54 -10.38 3.89
C PRO A 3 15.30 -11.66 4.12
N SER A 4 16.59 -11.49 4.33
CA SER A 4 17.58 -12.56 4.51
C SER A 4 16.95 -13.76 5.19
N SER A 5 17.18 -14.95 4.63
CA SER A 5 16.79 -16.20 5.26
C SER A 5 17.12 -16.15 6.75
N ASN A 6 16.13 -16.48 7.59
CA ASN A 6 16.30 -16.41 9.03
C ASN A 6 17.60 -17.12 9.45
N PRO A 7 18.31 -16.57 10.46
CA PRO A 7 19.61 -17.11 10.84
C PRO A 7 19.46 -18.58 11.26
N SER A 8 20.48 -19.38 10.97
CA SER A 8 20.53 -20.78 11.40
C SER A 8 20.56 -20.91 12.93
N ASN A 9 21.13 -19.90 13.62
CA ASN A 9 21.18 -19.79 15.07
C ASN A 9 20.58 -18.46 15.54
N PHE A 10 19.61 -18.55 16.44
CA PHE A 10 18.96 -17.40 17.07
C PHE A 10 19.59 -17.11 18.43
N PRO A 11 19.61 -15.83 18.87
CA PRO A 11 20.10 -15.50 20.21
C PRO A 11 19.21 -16.15 21.28
N ARG A 12 19.84 -16.51 22.39
CA ARG A 12 19.13 -16.96 23.59
C ARG A 12 18.52 -15.77 24.30
N ASP A 13 17.43 -16.01 25.05
CA ASP A 13 16.86 -14.97 25.89
C ASP A 13 17.65 -14.77 27.18
N GLN A 14 17.24 -13.81 28.02
CA GLN A 14 17.88 -13.51 29.30
C GLN A 14 17.90 -14.69 30.29
N LYS A 15 17.15 -15.76 30.02
CA LYS A 15 17.07 -16.99 30.82
C LYS A 15 17.77 -18.17 30.11
N GLU A 16 18.65 -17.89 29.15
CA GLU A 16 19.38 -18.88 28.35
C GLU A 16 18.47 -19.83 27.53
N ARG A 17 17.19 -19.51 27.34
CA ARG A 17 16.28 -20.36 26.57
C ARG A 17 16.56 -20.22 25.08
N LYS A 18 16.56 -21.36 24.39
CA LYS A 18 16.70 -21.41 22.93
C LYS A 18 15.43 -20.89 22.26
N PHE A 19 15.60 -20.16 21.18
CA PHE A 19 14.48 -19.74 20.34
C PHE A 19 13.74 -20.97 19.75
N PRO A 20 12.40 -21.01 19.81
CA PRO A 20 11.63 -22.12 19.27
C PRO A 20 11.56 -22.10 17.74
N ILE A 21 12.48 -22.82 17.08
CA ILE A 21 12.57 -22.87 15.60
C ILE A 21 11.29 -23.43 14.95
N TYR A 22 10.52 -24.26 15.66
CA TYR A 22 9.27 -24.83 15.15
C TYR A 22 8.22 -23.76 14.82
N ILE A 23 8.35 -22.52 15.31
CA ILE A 23 7.43 -21.41 14.96
C ILE A 23 7.42 -21.10 13.46
N PHE A 24 8.50 -21.42 12.74
CA PHE A 24 8.60 -21.28 11.29
C PHE A 24 7.92 -22.39 10.50
N LEU A 25 7.31 -23.37 11.18
CA LEU A 25 6.61 -24.48 10.56
C LEU A 25 5.15 -24.46 11.01
N GLU A 26 4.27 -24.78 10.08
CA GLU A 26 2.85 -25.00 10.31
C GLU A 26 2.50 -26.42 9.90
N GLU A 27 1.93 -27.18 10.83
CA GLU A 27 1.48 -28.54 10.57
C GLU A 27 0.03 -28.49 10.09
N GLN A 28 -0.19 -28.96 8.88
CA GLN A 28 -1.50 -29.03 8.24
C GLN A 28 -2.30 -30.23 8.79
N ARG A 29 -3.61 -30.28 8.53
CA ARG A 29 -4.47 -31.38 8.99
C ARG A 29 -4.07 -32.76 8.45
N ASN A 30 -3.33 -32.78 7.34
CA ASN A 30 -2.78 -33.99 6.72
C ASN A 30 -1.40 -34.38 7.27
N GLY A 31 -0.87 -33.68 8.28
CA GLY A 31 0.45 -33.91 8.87
C GLY A 31 1.62 -33.28 8.09
N GLU A 32 1.37 -32.61 6.97
CA GLU A 32 2.41 -31.92 6.21
C GLU A 32 2.89 -30.66 6.95
N LYS A 33 4.21 -30.44 6.95
CA LYS A 33 4.81 -29.26 7.56
C LYS A 33 5.13 -28.23 6.49
N VAL A 34 4.39 -27.13 6.52
CA VAL A 34 4.57 -25.99 5.61
C VAL A 34 5.39 -24.92 6.30
N LYS A 35 6.38 -24.37 5.61
CA LYS A 35 7.21 -23.29 6.16
C LYS A 35 6.47 -21.96 6.12
N ARG A 36 6.47 -21.23 7.24
CA ARG A 36 6.04 -19.83 7.34
C ARG A 36 7.16 -18.91 6.86
N ASP A 37 7.32 -18.85 5.54
CA ASP A 37 8.32 -18.03 4.87
C ASP A 37 8.05 -16.51 4.94
N TRP A 38 6.85 -16.13 5.37
CA TRP A 38 6.48 -14.76 5.72
C TRP A 38 6.97 -14.31 7.10
N LEU A 39 7.56 -15.18 7.94
CA LEU A 39 8.14 -14.77 9.23
C LEU A 39 9.62 -14.40 9.08
N VAL A 40 10.00 -13.24 9.61
CA VAL A 40 11.33 -12.64 9.46
C VAL A 40 11.92 -12.25 10.80
N TRP A 41 13.18 -12.61 11.03
CA TRP A 41 13.93 -12.23 12.22
C TRP A 41 14.68 -10.90 12.03
N SER A 42 14.40 -9.93 12.89
CA SER A 42 15.19 -8.71 13.00
C SER A 42 16.32 -8.91 13.99
N LYS A 43 17.56 -8.92 13.51
CA LYS A 43 18.75 -8.92 14.38
C LYS A 43 18.84 -7.65 15.23
N ALA A 44 18.47 -6.50 14.66
CA ALA A 44 18.54 -5.20 15.35
C ALA A 44 17.59 -5.11 16.54
N MET A 45 16.39 -5.69 16.41
CA MET A 45 15.36 -5.66 17.47
C MET A 45 15.30 -6.98 18.26
N ALA A 46 16.16 -7.95 17.96
CA ALA A 46 16.14 -9.30 18.49
C ALA A 46 14.71 -9.89 18.57
N SER A 47 13.92 -9.68 17.51
CA SER A 47 12.48 -9.94 17.50
C SER A 47 12.00 -10.49 16.17
N LEU A 48 10.90 -11.24 16.19
CA LEU A 48 10.25 -11.82 15.03
C LEU A 48 9.15 -10.90 14.51
N PHE A 49 9.10 -10.70 13.20
CA PHE A 49 8.09 -9.89 12.53
C PHE A 49 7.41 -10.68 11.42
N CYS A 50 6.14 -10.36 11.17
CA CYS A 50 5.53 -10.72 9.90
C CYS A 50 6.23 -9.94 8.77
N PHE A 51 6.31 -10.51 7.57
CA PHE A 51 7.00 -9.87 6.46
C PHE A 51 6.43 -8.49 6.10
N PRO A 52 5.11 -8.30 5.98
CA PRO A 52 4.52 -6.96 5.85
C PRO A 52 4.93 -6.03 7.00
N CYS A 53 4.91 -6.52 8.24
CA CYS A 53 5.33 -5.76 9.42
C CYS A 53 6.80 -5.34 9.34
N SER A 54 7.67 -6.16 8.74
CA SER A 54 9.08 -5.82 8.52
C SER A 54 9.28 -4.82 7.37
N LEU A 55 8.41 -4.80 6.37
CA LEU A 55 8.49 -3.85 5.24
C LEU A 55 7.87 -2.50 5.56
N PHE A 56 6.75 -2.50 6.29
CA PHE A 56 5.91 -1.32 6.55
C PHE A 56 6.00 -0.84 8.00
N GLY A 57 6.58 -1.62 8.91
CA GLY A 57 6.82 -1.22 10.29
C GLY A 57 7.97 -0.22 10.37
N SER A 58 7.67 1.00 10.83
CA SER A 58 8.67 2.04 11.03
C SER A 58 9.26 1.97 12.44
N PRO A 59 10.60 2.04 12.61
CA PRO A 59 11.19 2.45 13.88
C PRO A 59 11.08 3.96 14.11
N ASN A 60 11.05 4.79 13.05
CA ASN A 60 10.91 6.25 13.14
C ASN A 60 10.39 6.86 11.82
N LEU A 61 9.10 7.17 11.76
CA LEU A 61 8.53 8.12 10.79
C LEU A 61 9.05 9.52 11.15
N THR A 62 10.17 9.94 10.58
CA THR A 62 10.55 11.36 10.40
C THR A 62 11.84 11.44 9.60
N ARG A 63 11.74 11.33 8.27
CA ARG A 63 12.65 12.08 7.41
C ARG A 63 11.92 13.34 6.97
N PRO A 64 12.42 14.56 7.29
CA PRO A 64 11.85 15.78 6.75
C PRO A 64 11.91 15.72 5.22
N GLY A 65 10.76 15.86 4.56
CA GLY A 65 10.67 15.95 3.09
C GLY A 65 10.24 14.68 2.34
N VAL A 66 9.93 13.57 3.02
CA VAL A 66 9.22 12.45 2.40
C VAL A 66 7.85 12.34 3.06
N GLN A 67 6.84 12.97 2.45
CA GLN A 67 5.44 12.61 2.67
C GLN A 67 5.25 11.18 2.13
N SER A 68 5.72 10.17 2.86
CA SER A 68 5.30 8.80 2.56
C SER A 68 3.90 8.68 3.10
N SER A 69 2.90 8.91 2.24
CA SER A 69 1.60 8.32 2.47
C SER A 69 1.83 6.84 2.77
N LEU A 70 1.10 6.30 3.75
CA LEU A 70 1.17 4.90 4.22
C LEU A 70 1.02 3.86 3.09
N LEU A 71 0.72 4.29 1.86
CA LEU A 71 0.41 3.49 0.68
C LEU A 71 1.41 3.66 -0.48
N SER A 72 2.52 4.40 -0.30
CA SER A 72 3.48 4.63 -1.39
C SER A 72 4.62 3.60 -1.44
N TRP A 73 4.98 3.19 -2.65
CA TRP A 73 6.21 2.44 -2.86
C TRP A 73 7.41 3.35 -2.63
N ASN A 74 8.41 2.86 -1.90
CA ASN A 74 9.69 3.52 -1.69
C ASN A 74 10.83 2.61 -2.15
N GLY A 75 11.92 3.25 -2.56
CA GLY A 75 13.20 2.59 -2.76
C GLY A 75 14.07 2.82 -1.54
N GLY A 76 14.80 1.79 -1.13
CA GLY A 76 15.81 1.94 -0.09
C GLY A 76 17.12 2.51 -0.65
N SER A 77 18.16 2.51 0.19
CA SER A 77 19.50 2.98 -0.18
C SER A 77 20.09 2.20 -1.37
N ASN A 78 19.58 0.99 -1.62
CA ASN A 78 20.07 0.09 -2.64
C ASN A 78 19.00 -0.32 -3.66
N GLN A 79 18.99 0.31 -4.84
CA GLN A 79 17.98 0.01 -5.87
C GLN A 79 18.28 -1.27 -6.68
N LYS A 80 19.27 -2.08 -6.28
CA LYS A 80 19.59 -3.36 -6.94
C LYS A 80 18.74 -4.48 -6.36
N LEU A 81 18.42 -5.45 -7.23
CA LEU A 81 17.80 -6.67 -6.77
C LEU A 81 18.73 -7.38 -5.80
N ILE A 82 18.13 -8.05 -4.83
CA ILE A 82 18.82 -8.96 -3.94
C ILE A 82 19.76 -8.34 -2.91
N LYS A 83 19.84 -7.01 -2.85
CA LYS A 83 20.61 -6.31 -1.83
C LYS A 83 19.73 -5.89 -0.65
N ASN A 84 20.35 -5.85 0.54
CA ASN A 84 19.71 -5.27 1.71
C ASN A 84 19.35 -3.80 1.43
N GLU A 85 18.30 -3.32 2.09
CA GLU A 85 17.82 -1.93 1.98
C GLU A 85 17.37 -1.56 0.55
N ASN A 86 16.63 -2.45 -0.12
CA ASN A 86 16.08 -2.21 -1.46
C ASN A 86 14.70 -1.56 -1.51
N GLY A 87 14.13 -1.24 -0.34
CA GLY A 87 12.85 -0.56 -0.19
C GLY A 87 11.66 -1.50 -0.17
N ASN A 88 10.48 -0.98 0.18
CA ASN A 88 9.29 -1.80 0.39
C ASN A 88 8.80 -2.46 -0.90
N PHE A 89 8.99 -1.84 -2.07
CA PHE A 89 8.48 -2.36 -3.34
C PHE A 89 9.25 -3.57 -3.83
N LEU A 90 10.58 -3.46 -3.92
CA LEU A 90 11.42 -4.59 -4.33
C LEU A 90 11.32 -5.71 -3.30
N GLY A 91 11.30 -5.39 -2.01
CA GLY A 91 11.06 -6.39 -0.97
C GLY A 91 9.74 -7.13 -1.17
N ALA A 92 8.63 -6.41 -1.43
CA ALA A 92 7.32 -7.01 -1.68
C ALA A 92 7.32 -7.92 -2.92
N LEU A 93 7.94 -7.48 -4.02
CA LEU A 93 8.09 -8.30 -5.22
C LEU A 93 8.91 -9.56 -4.95
N GLU A 94 10.00 -9.47 -4.18
CA GLU A 94 10.82 -10.62 -3.82
C GLU A 94 10.04 -11.65 -2.98
N LEU A 95 9.05 -11.22 -2.18
CA LEU A 95 8.16 -12.15 -1.49
C LEU A 95 7.21 -12.81 -2.49
N ILE A 96 6.50 -12.04 -3.30
CA ILE A 96 5.51 -12.55 -4.25
C ILE A 96 6.19 -13.53 -5.23
N ALA A 97 7.43 -13.24 -5.63
CA ALA A 97 8.23 -14.10 -6.51
C ALA A 97 8.49 -15.50 -5.93
N ARG A 98 8.46 -15.69 -4.60
CA ARG A 98 8.62 -17.04 -4.00
C ARG A 98 7.50 -17.99 -4.39
N HIS A 99 6.33 -17.45 -4.70
CA HIS A 99 5.14 -18.21 -5.07
C HIS A 99 4.71 -17.96 -6.52
N ASN A 100 5.48 -17.18 -7.29
CA ASN A 100 5.19 -16.86 -8.67
C ASN A 100 6.43 -17.10 -9.54
N LYS A 101 6.42 -18.20 -10.28
CA LYS A 101 7.55 -18.65 -11.11
C LYS A 101 7.91 -17.62 -12.19
N THR A 102 6.91 -17.02 -12.84
CA THR A 102 7.11 -16.01 -13.88
C THR A 102 7.82 -14.78 -13.32
N LEU A 103 7.37 -14.27 -12.17
CA LEU A 103 8.00 -13.13 -11.52
C LEU A 103 9.42 -13.48 -11.05
N GLN A 104 9.62 -14.68 -10.51
CA GLN A 104 10.94 -15.17 -10.12
C GLN A 104 11.92 -15.19 -11.30
N ASP A 105 11.50 -15.73 -12.44
CA ASP A 105 12.34 -15.84 -13.63
C ASP A 105 12.67 -14.45 -14.20
N HIS A 106 11.71 -13.52 -14.20
CA HIS A 106 11.94 -12.12 -14.57
C HIS A 106 12.97 -11.44 -13.66
N MET A 107 12.85 -11.64 -12.35
CA MET A 107 13.80 -11.08 -11.38
C MET A 107 15.20 -11.67 -11.51
N HIS A 108 15.32 -12.98 -11.78
CA HIS A 108 16.61 -13.63 -12.05
C HIS A 108 17.28 -13.08 -13.32
N LEU A 109 16.50 -12.86 -14.38
CA LEU A 109 17.02 -12.27 -15.62
C LEU A 109 17.62 -10.89 -15.35
N ILE A 110 16.90 -10.05 -14.60
CA ILE A 110 17.37 -8.70 -14.25
C ILE A 110 18.61 -8.77 -13.36
N ALA A 111 18.63 -9.65 -12.37
CA ALA A 111 19.79 -9.83 -11.49
C ALA A 111 21.05 -10.19 -12.29
N LYS A 112 20.94 -11.12 -13.24
CA LYS A 112 22.02 -11.49 -14.15
C LYS A 112 22.52 -10.29 -14.97
N HIS A 113 21.61 -9.49 -15.53
CA HIS A 113 21.99 -8.28 -16.26
C HIS A 113 22.69 -7.24 -15.35
N GLN A 114 22.27 -7.11 -14.09
CA GLN A 114 22.90 -6.23 -13.11
C GLN A 114 24.32 -6.68 -12.71
N GLU A 115 24.57 -7.99 -12.67
CA GLU A 115 25.89 -8.58 -12.42
C GLU A 115 26.83 -8.41 -13.60
N GLU A 116 26.32 -8.59 -14.82
CA GLU A 116 27.07 -8.42 -16.07
C GLU A 116 27.27 -6.94 -16.46
N GLU A 117 26.81 -6.00 -15.62
CA GLU A 117 26.77 -4.55 -15.90
C GLU A 117 26.09 -4.18 -17.23
N LYS A 118 25.19 -5.06 -17.71
CA LYS A 118 24.43 -4.85 -18.94
C LYS A 118 23.18 -4.03 -18.66
N ARG A 119 23.01 -2.97 -19.43
CA ARG A 119 21.80 -2.14 -19.38
C ARG A 119 20.63 -2.88 -20.03
N MET A 120 19.57 -3.12 -19.26
CA MET A 120 18.25 -3.46 -19.81
C MET A 120 17.49 -2.18 -20.14
N GLN A 121 16.77 -2.16 -21.27
CA GLN A 121 16.03 -0.98 -21.73
C GLN A 121 14.85 -0.64 -20.80
N ALA A 122 14.02 -1.62 -20.44
CA ALA A 122 12.92 -1.44 -19.49
C ALA A 122 12.66 -2.75 -18.74
N HIS A 123 12.73 -2.70 -17.40
CA HIS A 123 12.44 -3.86 -16.55
C HIS A 123 11.32 -3.61 -15.54
N TYR A 124 10.82 -2.36 -15.46
CA TYR A 124 9.67 -1.92 -14.66
C TYR A 124 9.71 -2.26 -13.15
N LEU A 125 10.89 -2.54 -12.59
CA LEU A 125 11.05 -2.80 -11.14
C LEU A 125 11.45 -1.54 -10.34
N SER A 126 11.32 -0.36 -10.95
CA SER A 126 11.57 0.91 -10.27
C SER A 126 10.32 1.34 -9.50
N TRP A 127 10.46 1.55 -8.19
CA TRP A 127 9.39 2.10 -7.35
C TRP A 127 8.87 3.43 -7.88
N LYS A 128 9.73 4.26 -8.53
CA LYS A 128 9.32 5.54 -9.12
C LYS A 128 8.37 5.33 -10.29
N SER A 129 8.75 4.47 -11.23
CA SER A 129 7.93 4.16 -12.40
C SER A 129 6.61 3.52 -12.01
N GLN A 130 6.61 2.72 -10.94
CA GLN A 130 5.42 2.06 -10.42
C GLN A 130 4.47 3.04 -9.72
N ASN A 131 4.99 3.95 -8.91
CA ASN A 131 4.18 5.03 -8.34
C ASN A 131 3.61 5.96 -9.43
N GLU A 132 4.39 6.26 -10.48
CA GLU A 132 3.92 7.02 -11.64
C GLU A 132 2.77 6.28 -12.33
N PHE A 133 2.94 4.99 -12.61
CA PHE A 133 1.89 4.17 -13.22
C PHE A 133 0.61 4.14 -12.36
N ILE A 134 0.75 3.88 -11.06
CA ILE A 134 -0.38 3.89 -10.11
C ILE A 134 -1.07 5.25 -10.10
N LYS A 135 -0.32 6.34 -10.12
CA LYS A 135 -0.86 7.71 -10.16
C LYS A 135 -1.66 7.95 -11.45
N GLU A 136 -1.13 7.57 -12.61
CA GLU A 136 -1.85 7.73 -13.87
C GLU A 136 -3.11 6.86 -13.94
N CYS A 137 -3.05 5.60 -13.48
CA CYS A 137 -4.23 4.75 -13.33
C CYS A 137 -5.26 5.37 -12.38
N GLY A 138 -4.83 5.92 -11.25
CA GLY A 138 -5.68 6.61 -10.29
C GLY A 138 -6.46 7.77 -10.93
N LYS A 139 -5.80 8.58 -11.76
CA LYS A 139 -6.46 9.66 -12.51
C LYS A 139 -7.54 9.14 -13.46
N LEU A 140 -7.31 8.00 -14.13
CA LEU A 140 -8.30 7.40 -15.03
C LEU A 140 -9.54 6.93 -14.25
N VAL A 141 -9.33 6.28 -13.11
CA VAL A 141 -10.43 5.82 -12.23
C VAL A 141 -11.22 7.01 -11.69
N VAL A 142 -10.54 8.03 -11.15
CA VAL A 142 -11.19 9.24 -10.63
C VAL A 142 -12.00 9.93 -11.72
N ARG A 143 -11.44 10.08 -12.93
CA ARG A 143 -12.16 10.68 -14.07
C ARG A 143 -13.45 9.94 -14.38
N GLU A 144 -13.41 8.61 -14.37
CA GLU A 144 -14.58 7.79 -14.66
C GLU A 144 -15.64 7.90 -13.54
N VAL A 145 -15.21 7.93 -12.28
CA VAL A 145 -16.11 8.18 -11.13
C VAL A 145 -16.79 9.55 -11.25
N ILE A 146 -16.03 10.62 -11.54
CA ILE A 146 -16.59 11.96 -11.73
C ILE A 146 -17.55 11.99 -12.93
N ARG A 147 -17.25 11.27 -14.01
CA ARG A 147 -18.16 11.14 -15.17
C ARG A 147 -19.48 10.48 -14.78
N GLU A 148 -19.44 9.39 -14.01
CA GLU A 148 -20.64 8.71 -13.50
C GLU A 148 -21.49 9.66 -12.61
N ILE A 149 -20.84 10.41 -11.70
CA ILE A 149 -21.51 11.38 -10.82
C ILE A 149 -22.14 12.52 -11.63
N LYS A 150 -21.42 13.09 -12.60
CA LYS A 150 -21.97 14.16 -13.46
C LYS A 150 -23.18 13.67 -14.27
N LYS A 151 -23.19 12.40 -14.68
CA LYS A 151 -24.34 11.79 -15.37
C LYS A 151 -25.56 11.61 -14.46
N SER A 152 -25.37 11.35 -13.15
CA SER A 152 -26.48 11.24 -12.21
C SER A 152 -27.10 12.60 -11.84
N ILE A 153 -26.40 13.70 -12.13
CA ILE A 153 -26.72 15.07 -11.74
C ILE A 153 -26.64 15.25 -10.22
N TYR A 154 -27.47 14.55 -9.47
CA TYR A 154 -27.53 14.60 -8.01
C TYR A 154 -26.64 13.56 -7.36
N PHE A 155 -26.04 13.93 -6.24
CA PHE A 155 -25.17 13.07 -5.45
C PHE A 155 -25.24 13.42 -3.96
N THR A 156 -24.70 12.54 -3.12
CA THR A 156 -24.44 12.73 -1.70
C THR A 156 -22.97 12.45 -1.43
N ILE A 157 -22.37 13.19 -0.51
CA ILE A 157 -21.00 12.97 -0.06
C ILE A 157 -21.07 12.26 1.29
N ILE A 158 -20.40 11.13 1.39
CA ILE A 158 -20.19 10.39 2.62
C ILE A 158 -18.73 10.59 3.00
N THR A 159 -18.50 11.16 4.17
CA THR A 159 -17.16 11.36 4.72
C THR A 159 -17.03 10.62 6.03
N ASP A 160 -15.97 9.82 6.17
CA ASP A 160 -15.61 9.18 7.43
C ASP A 160 -14.19 9.60 7.86
N SER A 161 -14.04 9.89 9.15
CA SER A 161 -12.76 10.31 9.74
C SER A 161 -12.21 9.18 10.59
N THR A 162 -11.08 8.62 10.18
CA THR A 162 -10.35 7.66 11.01
C THR A 162 -9.19 8.38 11.70
N PRO A 163 -9.12 8.39 13.04
CA PRO A 163 -8.00 9.00 13.75
C PRO A 163 -6.73 8.18 13.46
N ASP A 164 -5.68 8.85 12.99
CA ASP A 164 -4.38 8.20 12.82
C ASP A 164 -3.54 8.24 14.11
N SER A 165 -2.53 7.39 14.18
CA SER A 165 -1.59 7.31 15.29
C SER A 165 -0.65 8.52 15.42
N SER A 166 -0.74 9.50 14.52
CA SER A 166 0.17 10.66 14.37
C SER A 166 -0.46 12.01 14.68
N HIS A 167 -1.62 12.06 15.35
CA HIS A 167 -2.36 13.29 15.65
C HIS A 167 -2.95 14.01 14.43
N SER A 168 -3.10 13.34 13.28
CA SER A 168 -3.86 13.78 12.11
C SER A 168 -5.11 12.90 11.93
N GLU A 169 -6.11 13.44 11.24
CA GLU A 169 -7.32 12.71 10.86
C GLU A 169 -7.26 12.43 9.36
N GLN A 170 -7.50 11.19 8.98
CA GLN A 170 -7.67 10.82 7.58
C GLN A 170 -9.15 10.83 7.25
N ILE A 171 -9.53 11.67 6.29
CA ILE A 171 -10.92 11.84 5.84
C ILE A 171 -11.10 11.14 4.50
N THR A 172 -11.98 10.15 4.46
CA THR A 172 -12.37 9.46 3.23
C THR A 172 -13.49 10.21 2.54
N PHE A 173 -13.44 10.32 1.21
CA PHE A 173 -14.51 10.87 0.39
C PHE A 173 -15.14 9.78 -0.46
N VAL A 174 -16.41 9.47 -0.19
CA VAL A 174 -17.22 8.55 -0.97
C VAL A 174 -18.44 9.29 -1.52
N PHE A 175 -18.71 9.14 -2.81
CA PHE A 175 -19.88 9.73 -3.46
C PHE A 175 -20.95 8.67 -3.66
N ARG A 176 -22.16 8.94 -3.15
CA ARG A 176 -23.34 8.12 -3.36
C ARG A 176 -24.26 8.79 -4.38
N PHE A 177 -24.69 8.06 -5.41
CA PHE A 177 -25.56 8.59 -6.47
C PHE A 177 -26.39 7.51 -7.14
N LEU A 178 -27.41 7.93 -7.90
CA LEU A 178 -28.26 7.06 -8.70
C LEU A 178 -27.61 6.80 -10.07
N HIS A 179 -27.38 5.54 -10.39
CA HIS A 179 -26.82 5.09 -11.65
C HIS A 179 -27.88 4.33 -12.44
N PHE A 180 -28.00 4.65 -13.73
CA PHE A 180 -28.81 3.90 -14.66
C PHE A 180 -27.92 2.88 -15.39
N ASN A 181 -28.10 1.60 -15.06
CA ASN A 181 -27.26 0.52 -15.57
C ASN A 181 -27.70 0.05 -16.97
N ASP A 182 -26.90 -0.82 -17.58
CA ASP A 182 -27.15 -1.32 -18.94
C ASP A 182 -28.47 -2.12 -19.05
N ASN A 183 -28.92 -2.71 -17.95
CA ASN A 183 -30.20 -3.42 -17.84
C ASN A 183 -31.41 -2.48 -17.71
N GLN A 184 -31.22 -1.17 -17.89
CA GLN A 184 -32.26 -0.15 -17.78
C GLN A 184 -32.88 -0.05 -16.37
N LEU A 185 -32.09 -0.36 -15.33
CA LEU A 185 -32.51 -0.26 -13.94
C LEU A 185 -31.71 0.82 -13.21
N TRP A 186 -32.41 1.54 -12.32
CA TRP A 186 -31.79 2.47 -11.40
C TRP A 186 -31.22 1.73 -10.20
N GLU A 187 -29.95 1.96 -9.90
CA GLU A 187 -29.27 1.43 -8.72
C GLU A 187 -28.52 2.54 -7.98
N VAL A 188 -28.40 2.37 -6.67
CA VAL A 188 -27.55 3.25 -5.85
C VAL A 188 -26.11 2.76 -5.98
N LYS A 189 -25.22 3.65 -6.43
CA LYS A 189 -23.77 3.41 -6.44
C LYS A 189 -23.09 4.26 -5.39
N GLU A 190 -22.06 3.67 -4.79
CA GLU A 190 -21.10 4.35 -3.93
C GLU A 190 -19.71 4.22 -4.53
N ARG A 191 -19.03 5.35 -4.73
CA ARG A 191 -17.70 5.39 -5.33
C ARG A 191 -16.76 6.15 -4.41
N PHE A 192 -15.70 5.47 -3.98
CA PHE A 192 -14.56 6.12 -3.35
C PHE A 192 -13.89 7.07 -4.35
N LEU A 193 -13.64 8.30 -3.92
CA LEU A 193 -12.95 9.31 -4.72
C LEU A 193 -11.50 9.47 -4.27
N LYS A 194 -11.30 9.86 -3.01
CA LYS A 194 -9.98 10.12 -2.43
C LYS A 194 -9.98 10.07 -0.91
N LEU A 195 -8.78 9.99 -0.35
CA LEU A 195 -8.50 10.15 1.07
C LEU A 195 -7.64 11.41 1.23
N GLU A 196 -7.99 12.25 2.19
CA GLU A 196 -7.30 13.50 2.49
C GLU A 196 -6.83 13.50 3.94
N GLU A 197 -5.62 13.99 4.17
CA GLU A 197 -5.05 14.15 5.52
C GLU A 197 -5.39 15.54 6.05
N LEU A 198 -5.92 15.62 7.26
CA LEU A 198 -6.25 16.86 7.94
C LEU A 198 -5.56 16.88 9.32
N GLU A 199 -4.68 17.85 9.55
CA GLU A 199 -4.16 18.09 10.90
C GLU A 199 -5.28 18.56 11.83
N LYS A 200 -5.41 17.93 13.01
CA LYS A 200 -6.49 18.15 14.00
C LYS A 200 -6.99 19.59 14.03
N LYS A 201 -8.21 19.87 13.55
CA LYS A 201 -8.93 21.15 13.78
C LYS A 201 -10.41 21.18 13.32
N LYS A 202 -11.04 22.29 13.72
CA LYS A 202 -12.49 22.60 13.85
C LYS A 202 -13.34 22.20 12.63
N ARG A 203 -14.66 22.00 12.87
CA ARG A 203 -15.70 21.74 11.85
C ARG A 203 -15.61 22.62 10.59
N SER A 204 -15.17 23.88 10.73
CA SER A 204 -14.97 24.81 9.62
C SER A 204 -13.99 24.32 8.56
N ASP A 205 -13.00 23.51 8.95
CA ASP A 205 -11.93 23.07 8.05
C ASP A 205 -12.39 21.86 7.21
N ILE A 206 -13.25 21.00 7.75
CA ILE A 206 -13.92 19.93 7.01
C ILE A 206 -14.83 20.52 5.92
N THR A 207 -15.61 21.56 6.23
CA THR A 207 -16.45 22.23 5.22
C THR A 207 -15.62 22.80 4.08
N LYS A 208 -14.50 23.46 4.38
CA LYS A 208 -13.58 23.97 3.35
C LYS A 208 -12.99 22.82 2.53
N LEU A 209 -12.59 21.74 3.17
CA LEU A 209 -12.06 20.56 2.49
C LEU A 209 -13.09 19.99 1.51
N ILE A 210 -14.35 19.80 1.94
CA ILE A 210 -15.43 19.35 1.06
C ILE A 210 -15.61 20.30 -0.13
N LEU A 211 -15.64 21.61 0.10
CA LEU A 211 -15.79 22.59 -0.99
C LEU A 211 -14.62 22.54 -1.98
N ASN A 212 -13.39 22.41 -1.49
CA ASN A 212 -12.20 22.25 -2.35
C ASN A 212 -12.28 20.96 -3.16
N VAL A 213 -12.67 19.83 -2.57
CA VAL A 213 -12.85 18.56 -3.28
C VAL A 213 -13.88 18.70 -4.41
N LEU A 214 -14.98 19.40 -4.15
CA LEU A 214 -16.01 19.64 -5.17
C LEU A 214 -15.50 20.55 -6.30
N GLU A 215 -14.81 21.64 -5.96
CA GLU A 215 -14.24 22.59 -6.92
C GLU A 215 -13.18 21.93 -7.82
N GLU A 216 -12.24 21.18 -7.22
CA GLU A 216 -11.20 20.43 -7.94
C GLU A 216 -11.76 19.44 -8.97
N ASN A 217 -12.96 18.92 -8.73
CA ASN A 217 -13.62 17.92 -9.58
C ASN A 217 -14.78 18.51 -10.40
N GLU A 218 -14.94 19.84 -10.39
CA GLU A 218 -16.01 20.57 -11.07
C GLU A 218 -17.41 20.02 -10.76
N LEU A 219 -17.67 19.73 -9.48
CA LEU A 219 -18.96 19.27 -8.98
C LEU A 219 -19.68 20.43 -8.28
N ASP A 220 -20.89 20.77 -8.74
CA ASP A 220 -21.67 21.85 -8.13
C ASP A 220 -22.29 21.39 -6.80
N ILE A 221 -21.98 22.09 -5.72
CA ILE A 221 -22.59 21.87 -4.39
C ILE A 221 -24.12 21.97 -4.42
N LYS A 222 -24.71 22.74 -5.34
CA LYS A 222 -26.18 22.84 -5.50
C LYS A 222 -26.83 21.52 -5.89
N ASN A 223 -26.05 20.60 -6.46
CA ASN A 223 -26.50 19.26 -6.82
C ASN A 223 -26.31 18.24 -5.68
N CYS A 224 -25.64 18.62 -4.60
CA CYS A 224 -25.55 17.77 -3.41
C CYS A 224 -26.92 17.72 -2.72
N ARG A 225 -27.45 16.50 -2.52
CA ARG A 225 -28.76 16.23 -1.90
C ARG A 225 -28.67 15.45 -0.59
N GLY A 226 -27.46 15.17 -0.12
CA GLY A 226 -27.24 14.54 1.18
C GLY A 226 -27.61 15.49 2.32
N GLN A 227 -28.39 14.99 3.27
CA GLN A 227 -28.45 15.56 4.61
C GLN A 227 -27.43 14.81 5.46
N GLY A 228 -26.61 15.56 6.21
CA GLY A 228 -25.48 15.03 6.99
C GLY A 228 -25.89 13.92 7.96
#